data_AF-A0A2M7W9Z0-F1
#
_entry.id   AF-A0A2M7W9Z0-F1
#
_cell.length_a   1.000
_cell.length_b   1.000
_cell.length_c   1.000
_cell.angle_alpha   90.00
_cell.angle_beta   90.00
_cell.angle_gamma   90.00
#
_symmetry.space_group_name_H-M   'P 1'
#
loop_
_entity.id
_entity.type
_entity.pdbx_description
1 polymer ?
#
loop_
_entity_poly.entity_id
_entity_poly.type
_entity_poly.pdbx_seq_one_letter_code
_entity_poly.pdbx_strand_id
1 'polypeptide(L)'
;MTFRLFTLICTALTLVAPAAWAAPKMSVTITQEQEVVVEENGKQVTKRVEVVEATPGEELIYTLEYRNDGDEAAKDVVLNDPIPANTQFVAGSAFGPGAEILYSVDGGASYNKPALLSYKVTRSDGTQEQRQATPVDYTNIQWIVESVEPGKSGIVGFRVRVK
;
A
#
# COMPACT_ATOMS: atom_id res chain seq x y z
N MET A 1 -22.29 -79.25 -2.62
CA MET A 1 -23.09 -78.79 -3.78
C MET A 1 -23.08 -77.28 -3.74
N THR A 2 -22.46 -76.65 -4.76
CA THR A 2 -22.40 -75.21 -5.10
C THR A 2 -21.83 -74.20 -4.09
N PHE A 3 -20.54 -73.88 -4.28
CA PHE A 3 -19.86 -72.67 -3.83
C PHE A 3 -20.43 -71.43 -4.57
N ARG A 4 -20.74 -70.34 -3.86
CA ARG A 4 -20.97 -69.01 -4.44
C ARG A 4 -19.92 -68.04 -3.89
N LEU A 5 -18.95 -67.71 -4.74
CA LEU A 5 -17.91 -66.71 -4.48
C LEU A 5 -18.42 -65.35 -4.95
N PHE A 6 -18.52 -64.37 -4.05
CA PHE A 6 -18.87 -62.99 -4.36
C PHE A 6 -17.88 -62.08 -3.64
N THR A 7 -16.84 -61.59 -4.34
CA THR A 7 -16.07 -60.44 -3.87
C THR A 7 -15.38 -59.79 -5.09
N LEU A 8 -15.93 -58.66 -5.54
CA LEU A 8 -15.19 -57.69 -6.34
C LEU A 8 -15.12 -56.41 -5.49
N ILE A 9 -14.06 -56.25 -4.71
CA ILE A 9 -13.75 -54.99 -4.03
C ILE A 9 -13.11 -54.09 -5.09
N CYS A 10 -13.90 -53.18 -5.65
CA CYS A 10 -13.37 -52.02 -6.36
C CYS A 10 -12.95 -50.98 -5.30
N THR A 11 -11.68 -50.98 -4.92
CA THR A 11 -11.06 -49.85 -4.23
C THR A 11 -11.06 -48.64 -5.17
N ALA A 12 -12.01 -47.73 -4.97
CA ALA A 12 -11.89 -46.39 -5.50
C ALA A 12 -10.77 -45.68 -4.73
N LEU A 13 -9.58 -45.64 -5.34
CA LEU A 13 -8.50 -44.76 -4.88
C LEU A 13 -8.95 -43.33 -5.19
N THR A 14 -9.49 -42.62 -4.20
CA THR A 14 -9.70 -41.19 -4.29
C THR A 14 -8.33 -40.52 -4.39
N LEU A 15 -7.98 -40.01 -5.57
CA LEU A 15 -7.00 -38.93 -5.66
C LEU A 15 -7.58 -37.76 -4.87
N VAL A 16 -7.15 -37.59 -3.62
CA VAL A 16 -7.19 -36.28 -2.99
C VAL A 16 -6.19 -35.46 -3.78
N ALA A 17 -6.68 -34.57 -4.65
CA ALA A 17 -5.81 -33.55 -5.22
C ALA A 17 -5.08 -32.89 -4.03
N PRO A 18 -3.74 -32.79 -4.03
CA PRO A 18 -3.09 -32.03 -2.98
C PRO A 18 -3.75 -30.65 -3.00
N ALA A 19 -4.32 -30.24 -1.86
CA ALA A 19 -4.84 -28.91 -1.69
C ALA A 19 -3.80 -27.96 -2.29
N ALA A 20 -4.20 -27.09 -3.22
CA ALA A 20 -3.35 -26.00 -3.65
C ALA A 20 -2.85 -25.33 -2.36
N TRP A 21 -1.54 -25.34 -2.13
CA TRP A 21 -0.98 -25.01 -0.82
C TRP A 21 -1.47 -23.61 -0.42
N ALA A 22 -1.99 -23.53 0.79
CA ALA A 22 -2.44 -22.29 1.38
C ALA A 22 -1.27 -21.28 1.34
N ALA A 23 -1.55 -20.04 0.96
CA ALA A 23 -0.55 -18.99 0.84
C ALA A 23 -1.19 -17.59 0.95
N PRO A 24 -0.46 -16.59 1.48
CA PRO A 24 -0.93 -15.21 1.46
C PRO A 24 -1.07 -14.71 0.02
N LYS A 25 -2.13 -13.95 -0.27
CA LYS A 25 -2.35 -13.34 -1.58
C LYS A 25 -2.84 -11.92 -1.40
N MET A 26 -1.97 -10.95 -1.64
CA MET A 26 -2.31 -9.53 -1.50
C MET A 26 -2.90 -8.95 -2.78
N SER A 27 -3.95 -8.17 -2.64
CA SER A 27 -4.45 -7.23 -3.64
C SER A 27 -4.33 -5.81 -3.10
N VAL A 28 -4.12 -4.85 -4.00
CA VAL A 28 -4.05 -3.42 -3.68
C VAL A 28 -4.78 -2.64 -4.76
N THR A 29 -5.57 -1.65 -4.35
CA THR A 29 -6.20 -0.66 -5.23
C THR A 29 -5.81 0.72 -4.76
N ILE A 30 -5.48 1.61 -5.69
CA ILE A 30 -5.15 3.00 -5.39
C ILE A 30 -6.23 3.91 -5.98
N THR A 31 -6.75 4.82 -5.16
CA THR A 31 -7.70 5.86 -5.55
C THR A 31 -7.10 7.23 -5.31
N GLN A 32 -7.39 8.14 -6.24
CA GLN A 32 -7.09 9.56 -6.11
C GLN A 32 -8.37 10.29 -5.75
N GLU A 33 -8.35 10.99 -4.62
CA GLU A 33 -9.53 11.59 -3.99
C GLU A 33 -9.29 13.07 -3.65
N GLN A 34 -10.36 13.84 -3.54
CA GLN A 34 -10.34 15.21 -3.01
C GLN A 34 -11.41 15.36 -1.92
N GLU A 35 -11.12 16.17 -0.90
CA GLU A 35 -12.11 16.53 0.12
C GLU A 35 -13.02 17.64 -0.40
N VAL A 36 -14.32 17.36 -0.43
CA VAL A 36 -15.38 18.29 -0.83
C VAL A 36 -16.34 18.48 0.32
N VAL A 37 -16.68 19.73 0.62
CA VAL A 37 -17.71 20.05 1.62
C VAL A 37 -19.07 20.08 0.94
N VAL A 38 -19.97 19.20 1.35
CA VAL A 38 -21.34 19.08 0.85
C VAL A 38 -22.31 19.48 1.95
N GLU A 39 -23.40 20.18 1.59
CA GLU A 39 -24.49 20.44 2.53
C GLU A 39 -25.47 19.26 2.54
N GLU A 40 -25.64 18.64 3.71
CA GLU A 40 -26.63 17.59 3.94
C GLU A 40 -27.49 17.97 5.13
N ASN A 41 -28.81 18.05 4.92
CA ASN A 41 -29.78 18.42 5.97
C ASN A 41 -29.43 19.73 6.71
N GLY A 42 -28.91 20.73 6.01
CA GLY A 42 -28.50 22.02 6.58
C GLY A 42 -27.17 22.00 7.34
N LYS A 43 -26.38 20.92 7.22
CA LYS A 43 -25.04 20.79 7.82
C LYS A 43 -23.98 20.57 6.76
N GLN A 44 -22.82 21.21 6.93
CA GLN A 44 -21.62 20.93 6.14
C GLN A 44 -21.00 19.59 6.54
N VAL A 45 -20.82 18.71 5.55
CA VAL A 45 -20.21 17.38 5.65
C VAL A 45 -19.05 17.30 4.67
N THR A 46 -17.84 17.03 5.18
CA THR A 46 -16.69 16.77 4.32
C THR A 46 -16.75 15.32 3.81
N LYS A 47 -16.70 15.16 2.50
CA LYS A 47 -16.65 13.87 1.80
C LYS A 47 -15.38 13.76 0.99
N ARG A 48 -14.91 12.54 0.78
CA ARG A 48 -13.88 12.25 -0.23
C ARG A 48 -14.55 11.83 -1.51
N VAL A 49 -14.14 12.43 -2.61
CA VAL A 49 -14.68 12.19 -3.95
C VAL A 49 -13.51 11.84 -4.86
N GLU A 50 -13.63 10.75 -5.62
CA GLU A 50 -12.63 10.39 -6.61
C GLU A 50 -12.51 11.46 -7.70
N VAL A 51 -11.29 11.77 -8.10
CA VAL A 51 -11.00 12.76 -9.13
C VAL A 51 -10.01 12.22 -10.15
N VAL A 52 -10.27 12.49 -11.43
CA VAL A 52 -9.42 12.08 -12.55
C VAL A 52 -8.54 13.22 -13.08
N GLU A 53 -8.92 14.46 -12.77
CA GLU A 53 -8.18 15.67 -13.14
C GLU A 53 -8.05 16.55 -11.90
N ALA A 54 -6.93 17.27 -11.81
CA ALA A 54 -6.64 18.19 -10.72
C ALA A 54 -5.96 19.44 -11.27
N THR A 55 -6.21 20.57 -10.62
CA THR A 55 -5.69 21.88 -10.99
C THR A 55 -4.55 22.31 -10.05
N PRO A 56 -3.62 23.16 -10.52
CA PRO A 56 -2.54 23.69 -9.69
C PRO A 56 -3.04 24.29 -8.38
N GLY A 57 -2.40 23.92 -7.27
CA GLY A 57 -2.77 24.35 -5.92
C GLY A 57 -3.77 23.45 -5.20
N GLU A 58 -4.48 22.54 -5.88
CA GLU A 58 -5.38 21.58 -5.23
C GLU A 58 -4.61 20.57 -4.40
N GLU A 59 -5.26 20.10 -3.33
CA GLU A 59 -4.76 19.03 -2.48
C GLU A 59 -5.50 17.74 -2.80
N LEU A 60 -4.73 16.71 -3.15
CA LEU A 60 -5.21 15.38 -3.48
C LEU A 60 -4.84 14.41 -2.37
N ILE A 61 -5.71 13.45 -2.11
CA ILE A 61 -5.49 12.32 -1.23
C ILE A 61 -5.29 11.09 -2.10
N TYR A 62 -4.15 10.41 -1.94
CA TYR A 62 -3.93 9.09 -2.49
C TYR A 62 -4.25 8.07 -1.41
N THR A 63 -5.26 7.22 -1.64
CA THR A 63 -5.68 6.16 -0.73
C THR A 63 -5.36 4.81 -1.36
N LEU A 64 -4.60 3.98 -0.65
CA LEU A 64 -4.29 2.61 -1.05
C LEU A 64 -5.07 1.67 -0.15
N GLU A 65 -6.01 0.94 -0.73
CA GLU A 65 -6.76 -0.12 -0.08
C GLU A 65 -6.07 -1.45 -0.37
N TYR A 66 -5.63 -2.16 0.68
CA TYR A 66 -5.00 -3.47 0.54
C TYR A 66 -5.84 -4.55 1.20
N ARG A 67 -5.78 -5.77 0.67
CA ARG A 67 -6.52 -6.92 1.17
C ARG A 67 -5.72 -8.21 1.00
N ASN A 68 -5.84 -9.12 1.96
CA ASN A 68 -5.37 -10.48 1.82
C ASN A 68 -6.51 -11.39 1.34
N ASP A 69 -6.48 -11.75 0.06
CA ASP A 69 -7.40 -12.69 -0.60
C ASP A 69 -6.91 -14.15 -0.54
N GLY A 70 -5.81 -14.39 0.17
CA GLY A 70 -5.29 -15.71 0.45
C GLY A 70 -5.95 -16.37 1.66
N ASP A 71 -5.49 -17.56 1.97
CA ASP A 71 -5.93 -18.41 3.08
C ASP A 71 -4.88 -18.53 4.20
N GLU A 72 -3.73 -17.86 4.07
CA GLU A 72 -2.75 -17.67 5.14
C GLU A 72 -2.45 -16.18 5.40
N ALA A 73 -1.97 -15.85 6.60
CA ALA A 73 -1.61 -14.49 6.98
C ALA A 73 -0.42 -13.96 6.16
N ALA A 74 -0.56 -12.74 5.62
CA ALA A 74 0.52 -12.04 4.96
C ALA A 74 1.32 -11.24 6.00
N LYS A 75 2.58 -11.60 6.23
CA LYS A 75 3.45 -10.94 7.22
C LYS A 75 4.39 -9.95 6.55
N ASP A 76 4.77 -8.91 7.29
CA ASP A 76 5.72 -7.88 6.87
C ASP A 76 5.39 -7.31 5.48
N VAL A 77 4.11 -6.99 5.26
CA VAL A 77 3.61 -6.48 3.98
C VAL A 77 4.17 -5.09 3.73
N VAL A 78 4.89 -4.94 2.62
CA VAL A 78 5.48 -3.67 2.19
C VAL A 78 4.63 -3.07 1.06
N LEU A 79 4.11 -1.87 1.28
CA LEU A 79 3.43 -1.06 0.28
C LEU A 79 4.33 0.14 -0.05
N ASN A 80 4.64 0.33 -1.33
CA ASN A 80 5.47 1.45 -1.80
C ASN A 80 4.67 2.27 -2.80
N ASP A 81 4.70 3.59 -2.67
CA ASP A 81 4.06 4.48 -3.63
C ASP A 81 4.96 5.68 -3.95
N PRO A 82 5.29 5.93 -5.24
CA PRO A 82 5.93 7.17 -5.65
C PRO A 82 5.02 8.39 -5.45
N ILE A 83 5.60 9.50 -5.02
CA ILE A 83 4.91 10.80 -5.04
C ILE A 83 4.74 11.20 -6.52
N PRO A 84 3.51 11.45 -6.99
CA PRO A 84 3.25 11.76 -8.40
C PRO A 84 4.03 12.97 -8.90
N ALA A 85 4.46 12.92 -10.17
CA ALA A 85 5.11 14.05 -10.83
C ALA A 85 4.22 15.30 -10.81
N ASN A 86 4.84 16.49 -10.80
CA ASN A 86 4.16 17.79 -10.70
C ASN A 86 3.31 17.97 -9.44
N THR A 87 3.54 17.18 -8.40
CA THR A 87 2.95 17.38 -7.08
C THR A 87 4.02 17.58 -6.02
N GLN A 88 3.60 17.99 -4.82
CA GLN A 88 4.43 18.11 -3.64
C GLN A 88 3.77 17.37 -2.49
N PHE A 89 4.50 16.46 -1.84
CA PHE A 89 4.01 15.81 -0.63
C PHE A 89 3.64 16.81 0.47
N VAL A 90 2.47 16.62 1.09
CA VAL A 90 2.01 17.41 2.24
C VAL A 90 2.58 16.78 3.51
N ALA A 91 3.44 17.52 4.21
CA ALA A 91 4.12 17.03 5.40
C ALA A 91 3.12 16.53 6.47
N GLY A 92 3.40 15.35 7.04
CA GLY A 92 2.56 14.76 8.09
C GLY A 92 1.22 14.21 7.61
N SER A 93 0.97 14.17 6.29
CA SER A 93 -0.29 13.67 5.74
C SER A 93 -0.35 12.16 5.56
N ALA A 94 0.81 11.47 5.58
CA ALA A 94 0.85 10.03 5.41
C ALA A 94 0.16 9.33 6.59
N PHE A 95 -0.71 8.38 6.30
CA PHE A 95 -1.48 7.61 7.26
C PHE A 95 -1.44 6.12 6.91
N GLY A 96 -1.68 5.30 7.92
CA GLY A 96 -1.67 3.85 7.82
C GLY A 96 -1.78 3.27 9.23
N PRO A 97 -2.99 3.04 9.76
CA PRO A 97 -3.17 2.59 11.13
C PRO A 97 -2.35 1.32 11.41
N GLY A 98 -1.43 1.39 12.37
CA GLY A 98 -0.56 0.27 12.76
C GLY A 98 0.60 -0.02 11.80
N ALA A 99 0.79 0.76 10.73
CA ALA A 99 1.92 0.63 9.82
C ALA A 99 3.12 1.48 10.25
N GLU A 100 4.33 0.97 10.04
CA GLU A 100 5.53 1.81 10.05
C GLU A 100 5.63 2.58 8.73
N ILE A 101 5.84 3.90 8.81
CA ILE A 101 5.91 4.79 7.64
C ILE A 101 7.35 5.28 7.45
N LEU A 102 7.90 4.98 6.28
CA LEU A 102 9.24 5.38 5.86
C LEU A 102 9.16 6.19 4.56
N TYR A 103 10.21 6.94 4.27
CA TYR A 103 10.28 7.82 3.10
C TYR A 103 11.58 7.63 2.35
N SER A 104 11.54 7.89 1.05
CA SER A 104 12.70 7.89 0.15
C SER A 104 12.94 9.28 -0.42
N VAL A 105 14.20 9.58 -0.73
CA VAL A 105 14.65 10.76 -1.51
C VAL A 105 15.43 10.37 -2.77
N ASP A 106 15.51 9.07 -3.07
CA ASP A 106 16.36 8.49 -4.11
C ASP A 106 15.56 7.63 -5.10
N GLY A 107 14.28 7.96 -5.30
CA GLY A 107 13.41 7.27 -6.24
C GLY A 107 13.00 5.87 -5.76
N GLY A 108 13.06 5.62 -4.44
CA GLY A 108 12.67 4.35 -3.82
C GLY A 108 13.80 3.34 -3.71
N ALA A 109 15.07 3.76 -3.89
CA ALA A 109 16.22 2.88 -3.71
C ALA A 109 16.51 2.61 -2.22
N SER A 110 16.23 3.58 -1.35
CA SER A 110 16.30 3.42 0.10
C SER A 110 15.15 4.14 0.82
N TYR A 111 14.78 3.61 1.99
CA TYR A 111 13.70 4.12 2.83
C TYR A 111 14.17 4.27 4.27
N ASN A 112 13.89 5.42 4.89
CA ASN A 112 14.23 5.68 6.28
C ASN A 112 13.16 6.53 6.96
N LYS A 113 13.20 6.54 8.30
CA LYS A 113 12.44 7.51 9.12
C LYS A 113 12.90 8.93 8.80
N PRO A 114 12.01 9.94 8.88
CA PRO A 114 12.38 11.34 8.61
C PRO A 114 13.65 11.83 9.32
N ALA A 115 13.88 11.40 10.57
CA ALA A 115 15.05 11.78 11.35
C ALA A 115 16.39 11.19 10.84
N LEU A 116 16.34 10.12 10.03
CA LEU A 116 17.50 9.42 9.49
C LEU A 116 17.65 9.61 7.99
N LEU A 117 16.72 10.32 7.35
CA LEU A 117 16.70 10.50 5.90
C LEU A 117 17.63 11.66 5.50
N SER A 118 18.68 11.33 4.76
CA SER A 118 19.66 12.30 4.26
C SER A 118 20.08 11.96 2.83
N TYR A 119 20.54 12.96 2.09
CA TYR A 119 21.07 12.80 0.74
C TYR A 119 22.37 13.58 0.56
N LYS A 120 23.14 13.19 -0.46
CA LYS A 120 24.40 13.87 -0.81
C LYS A 120 24.18 14.80 -1.98
N VAL A 121 24.58 16.06 -1.84
CA VAL A 121 24.61 17.06 -2.90
C VAL A 121 26.04 17.21 -3.40
N THR A 122 26.24 17.00 -4.70
CA THR A 122 27.51 17.33 -5.35
C THR A 122 27.49 18.80 -5.75
N ARG A 123 28.42 19.59 -5.20
CA ARG A 123 28.59 21.00 -5.54
C ARG A 123 29.34 21.16 -6.87
N SER A 124 29.32 22.37 -7.42
CA SER A 124 29.99 22.70 -8.68
C SER A 124 31.51 22.49 -8.67
N ASP A 125 32.13 22.45 -7.48
CA ASP A 125 33.55 22.15 -7.27
C ASP A 125 33.85 20.64 -7.12
N GLY A 126 32.83 19.78 -7.28
CA GLY A 126 32.93 18.33 -7.12
C GLY A 126 32.88 17.84 -5.67
N THR A 127 32.82 18.74 -4.68
CA THR A 127 32.69 18.35 -3.27
C THR A 127 31.28 17.82 -2.98
N GLN A 128 31.18 16.85 -2.07
CA GLN A 128 29.91 16.30 -1.62
C GLN A 128 29.54 16.89 -0.25
N GLU A 129 28.29 17.30 -0.12
CA GLU A 129 27.69 17.79 1.12
C GLU A 129 26.53 16.87 1.51
N GLN A 130 26.49 16.40 2.75
CA GLN A 130 25.33 15.67 3.26
C GLN A 130 24.28 16.65 3.77
N ARG A 131 23.04 16.50 3.30
CA ARG A 131 21.89 17.30 3.72
C ARG A 131 20.81 16.42 4.32
N GLN A 132 20.17 16.91 5.37
CA GLN A 132 18.96 16.28 5.90
C GLN A 132 17.81 16.50 4.93
N ALA A 133 17.09 15.43 4.61
CA ALA A 133 15.91 15.52 3.78
C ALA A 133 14.76 16.20 4.51
N THR A 134 14.04 17.03 3.78
CA THR A 134 12.78 17.63 4.19
C THR A 134 11.64 17.02 3.36
N PRO A 135 10.36 17.18 3.76
CA PRO A 135 9.23 16.68 2.99
C PRO A 135 9.18 17.12 1.53
N VAL A 136 9.86 18.24 1.17
CA VAL A 136 9.93 18.66 -0.23
C VAL A 136 10.83 17.79 -1.10
N ASP A 137 11.79 17.11 -0.48
CA ASP A 137 12.77 16.23 -1.14
C ASP A 137 12.22 14.80 -1.34
N TYR A 138 11.09 14.45 -0.74
CA TYR A 138 10.58 13.08 -0.74
C TYR A 138 10.14 12.66 -2.15
N THR A 139 10.52 11.45 -2.54
CA THR A 139 10.17 10.84 -3.84
C THR A 139 9.20 9.69 -3.71
N ASN A 140 9.23 8.95 -2.60
CA ASN A 140 8.35 7.80 -2.35
C ASN A 140 8.01 7.70 -0.86
N ILE A 141 6.91 7.01 -0.58
CA ILE A 141 6.48 6.62 0.75
C ILE A 141 6.39 5.09 0.80
N GLN A 142 6.80 4.52 1.93
CA GLN A 142 6.72 3.09 2.21
C GLN A 142 5.93 2.87 3.51
N TRP A 143 4.99 1.92 3.47
CA TRP A 143 4.30 1.42 4.64
C TRP A 143 4.68 -0.04 4.87
N ILE A 144 5.03 -0.38 6.10
CA ILE A 144 5.27 -1.76 6.54
C ILE A 144 4.15 -2.16 7.49
N VAL A 145 3.33 -3.13 7.09
CA VAL A 145 2.22 -3.68 7.86
C VAL A 145 2.64 -5.05 8.39
N GLU A 146 2.68 -5.19 9.71
CA GLU A 146 3.22 -6.39 10.38
C GLU A 146 2.50 -7.69 9.97
N SER A 147 1.17 -7.68 9.93
CA SER A 147 0.37 -8.83 9.47
C SER A 147 -0.96 -8.39 8.88
N VAL A 148 -1.42 -9.10 7.85
CA VAL A 148 -2.77 -9.03 7.30
C VAL A 148 -3.34 -10.44 7.26
N GLU A 149 -4.25 -10.74 8.20
CA GLU A 149 -4.90 -12.05 8.28
C GLU A 149 -5.77 -12.36 7.04
N PRO A 150 -6.06 -13.64 6.74
CA PRO A 150 -6.94 -14.03 5.63
C PRO A 150 -8.27 -13.28 5.64
N GLY A 151 -8.62 -12.71 4.49
CA GLY A 151 -9.84 -11.94 4.30
C GLY A 151 -9.88 -10.59 5.01
N LYS A 152 -8.78 -10.13 5.64
CA LYS A 152 -8.67 -8.79 6.21
C LYS A 152 -8.13 -7.79 5.20
N SER A 153 -8.41 -6.52 5.47
CA SER A 153 -8.00 -5.39 4.66
C SER A 153 -7.61 -4.21 5.56
N GLY A 154 -6.96 -3.23 4.96
CA GLY A 154 -6.67 -1.96 5.60
C GLY A 154 -6.45 -0.87 4.55
N ILE A 155 -6.19 0.33 5.05
CA ILE A 155 -5.93 1.50 4.22
C ILE A 155 -4.64 2.18 4.65
N VAL A 156 -3.87 2.61 3.67
CA VAL A 156 -2.78 3.56 3.84
C VAL A 156 -2.96 4.70 2.85
N GLY A 157 -2.24 5.80 3.00
CA GLY A 157 -2.34 6.88 2.04
C GLY A 157 -1.61 8.12 2.49
N PHE A 158 -1.69 9.16 1.66
CA PHE A 158 -1.02 10.44 1.89
C PHE A 158 -1.69 11.55 1.09
N ARG A 159 -1.28 12.79 1.34
CA ARG A 159 -1.72 13.95 0.57
C ARG A 159 -0.58 14.56 -0.22
N VAL A 160 -0.93 15.12 -1.36
CA VAL A 160 -0.05 15.96 -2.17
C VAL A 160 -0.77 17.25 -2.56
N ARG A 161 0.02 18.30 -2.81
CA ARG A 161 -0.44 19.53 -3.44
C ARG A 161 0.05 19.57 -4.89
N VAL A 162 -0.84 19.86 -5.84
CA VAL A 162 -0.48 20.06 -7.25
C VAL A 162 0.33 21.36 -7.40
N LYS A 163 1.44 21.33 -8.15
CA LYS A 163 2.34 22.47 -8.36
C LYS A 163 1.83 23.43 -9.42
#